data_AF-A0A4R0RUF0-F1
#
_entry.id   AF-A0A4R0RUF0-F1
#
_cell.length_a   1.000
_cell.length_b   1.000
_cell.length_c   1.000
_cell.angle_alpha   90.00
_cell.angle_beta   90.00
_cell.angle_gamma   90.00
#
_symmetry.space_group_name_H-M   'P 1'
#
loop_
_entity.id
_entity.type
_entity.pdbx_description
1 polymer ?
#
loop_
_entity_poly.entity_id
_entity_poly.type
_entity_poly.pdbx_seq_one_letter_code
_entity_poly.pdbx_strand_id
1 'polypeptide(L)'
;MLFHALGCGRATSPPTIVSHQAAGPSGPSSTSISTGRTKRKSTSDSLPALDSPAKRKKSTASAVAHLEPAASASGSPVDVHRTVSIPHNQDQLQAHARPKPGFPGSDVHAFVAGLPLLSPEDPYNFDLFAKLGMAGIKEKDDLEMLTVDFDRARDFLTGKGVSFLQWIVVRHGLLARTRRRGSDPNQNVEIEAEMLDFLKQRSPSLEHLSPILRDIGLTYSDVKHLYSLRGTWPALGKYLISQGFKFAEFVAFKRGLLGLYSPAQDLVDLMDPSHHEALKTFLADVKGDAKSKIDSFMRVGFCYREDLDMLSTLPAERIDEVLDGLVKEGLSWSECKAVQDALHRRAESLKVD
;
A
#
# COMPACT_ATOMS: atom_id res chain seq x y z
N MET A 1 -14.10 -10.26 74.35
CA MET A 1 -12.80 -10.76 73.87
C MET A 1 -12.11 -9.60 73.17
N LEU A 2 -11.12 -9.00 73.83
CA LEU A 2 -10.30 -7.89 73.34
C LEU A 2 -8.89 -8.45 73.12
N PHE A 3 -8.30 -8.25 71.95
CA PHE A 3 -6.86 -8.34 71.75
C PHE A 3 -6.37 -7.07 71.07
N HIS A 4 -5.51 -6.35 71.79
CA HIS A 4 -4.76 -5.20 71.34
C HIS A 4 -3.42 -5.66 70.74
N ALA A 5 -2.92 -4.81 69.85
CA ALA A 5 -1.54 -4.33 69.76
C ALA A 5 -0.48 -5.09 68.91
N LEU A 6 -0.03 -4.33 67.91
CA LEU A 6 1.37 -3.91 67.61
C LEU A 6 2.31 -4.88 66.86
N GLY A 7 2.97 -4.31 65.84
CA GLY A 7 4.22 -4.85 65.30
C GLY A 7 4.64 -4.23 63.96
N CYS A 8 5.16 -2.99 63.98
CA CYS A 8 5.96 -2.45 62.87
C CYS A 8 7.33 -3.14 62.81
N GLY A 9 7.80 -3.45 61.61
CA GLY A 9 9.19 -3.84 61.33
C GLY A 9 9.62 -3.35 59.95
N ARG A 10 10.53 -2.39 59.92
CA ARG A 10 11.15 -1.77 58.73
C ARG A 10 12.61 -2.26 58.63
N ALA A 11 13.23 -2.05 57.46
CA ALA A 11 14.64 -2.27 57.09
C ALA A 11 14.95 -3.73 56.66
N THR A 12 15.78 -4.04 55.65
CA THR A 12 16.91 -3.33 55.04
C THR A 12 17.32 -4.07 53.76
N SER A 13 17.72 -3.36 52.71
CA SER A 13 18.42 -3.90 51.53
C SER A 13 19.93 -4.09 51.80
N PRO A 14 20.58 -5.04 51.08
CA PRO A 14 21.95 -4.81 50.59
C PRO A 14 22.17 -5.44 49.18
N PRO A 15 23.37 -5.45 48.56
CA PRO A 15 23.76 -4.47 47.54
C PRO A 15 24.10 -5.09 46.16
N THR A 16 24.20 -4.19 45.19
CA THR A 16 24.75 -4.37 43.84
C THR A 16 26.20 -4.89 43.87
N ILE A 17 26.46 -5.99 43.16
CA ILE A 17 27.81 -6.45 42.80
C ILE A 17 28.02 -6.23 41.30
N VAL A 18 29.05 -5.45 40.98
CA VAL A 18 29.63 -5.29 39.65
C VAL A 18 30.78 -6.30 39.52
N SER A 19 30.83 -7.06 38.43
CA SER A 19 32.07 -7.68 37.94
C SER A 19 32.06 -7.80 36.43
N HIS A 20 33.08 -7.19 35.81
CA HIS A 20 33.59 -7.51 34.49
C HIS A 20 34.40 -8.82 34.56
N GLN A 21 34.28 -9.73 33.60
CA GLN A 21 35.37 -10.13 32.69
C GLN A 21 34.97 -11.29 31.75
N ALA A 22 35.61 -11.25 30.57
CA ALA A 22 35.47 -12.16 29.45
C ALA A 22 36.22 -13.49 29.64
N ALA A 23 35.72 -14.53 28.96
CA ALA A 23 36.46 -15.48 28.09
C ALA A 23 35.75 -16.85 28.08
N GLY A 24 35.43 -17.36 26.88
CA GLY A 24 35.26 -18.79 26.64
C GLY A 24 36.59 -19.55 26.77
N PRO A 25 36.69 -20.86 26.52
CA PRO A 25 35.94 -21.62 25.51
C PRO A 25 35.46 -23.02 25.98
N SER A 26 34.87 -23.77 25.04
CA SER A 26 34.88 -25.26 24.88
C SER A 26 33.49 -25.89 24.77
N GLY A 27 33.20 -26.48 23.60
CA GLY A 27 32.05 -27.37 23.37
C GLY A 27 32.21 -28.75 24.02
N PRO A 28 31.28 -29.69 23.77
CA PRO A 28 31.42 -30.49 22.55
C PRO A 28 30.11 -30.86 21.81
N SER A 29 30.33 -31.39 20.61
CA SER A 29 29.47 -32.05 19.63
C SER A 29 28.29 -32.89 20.13
N SER A 30 27.21 -32.89 19.33
CA SER A 30 26.37 -34.08 19.07
C SER A 30 25.81 -33.96 17.64
N THR A 31 26.38 -34.68 16.68
CA THR A 31 25.96 -36.00 16.15
C THR A 31 24.68 -35.93 15.33
N SER A 32 24.89 -36.03 14.02
CA SER A 32 23.93 -36.32 12.97
C SER A 32 23.30 -37.69 13.12
N ILE A 33 21.96 -37.76 12.99
CA ILE A 33 21.27 -38.99 12.60
C ILE A 33 20.32 -38.67 11.45
N SER A 34 20.74 -39.09 10.27
CA SER A 34 19.92 -39.34 9.10
C SER A 34 19.46 -40.79 9.16
N THR A 35 18.15 -41.03 9.13
CA THR A 35 17.52 -42.25 8.57
C THR A 35 16.01 -42.00 8.51
N GLY A 36 15.35 -42.34 7.39
CA GLY A 36 13.88 -42.28 7.35
C GLY A 36 13.20 -42.11 6.00
N ARG A 37 13.77 -42.63 4.92
CA ARG A 37 13.15 -42.75 3.59
C ARG A 37 11.90 -43.62 3.68
N THR A 38 10.70 -43.08 3.45
CA THR A 38 9.51 -43.87 3.08
C THR A 38 8.82 -43.30 1.85
N LYS A 39 8.86 -44.10 0.77
CA LYS A 39 8.07 -44.00 -0.46
C LYS A 39 6.60 -44.29 -0.17
N ARG A 40 5.68 -43.43 -0.63
CA ARG A 40 4.32 -43.79 -1.09
C ARG A 40 3.98 -42.83 -2.25
N LYS A 41 4.15 -43.26 -3.50
CA LYS A 41 3.19 -43.93 -4.40
C LYS A 41 1.90 -43.14 -4.63
N SER A 42 1.87 -42.58 -5.83
CA SER A 42 0.81 -41.93 -6.59
C SER A 42 -0.53 -42.66 -6.61
N THR A 43 -1.61 -41.89 -6.58
CA THR A 43 -2.83 -42.16 -7.34
C THR A 43 -3.23 -40.87 -8.06
N SER A 44 -3.29 -40.97 -9.38
CA SER A 44 -3.87 -39.99 -10.29
C SER A 44 -5.38 -40.13 -10.26
N ASP A 45 -6.11 -39.02 -10.29
CA ASP A 45 -7.42 -38.99 -10.93
C ASP A 45 -7.54 -37.74 -11.79
N SER A 46 -8.07 -37.95 -12.98
CA SER A 46 -7.99 -37.07 -14.14
C SER A 46 -9.37 -36.55 -14.51
N LEU A 47 -9.44 -35.24 -14.81
CA LEU A 47 -10.29 -34.58 -15.84
C LEU A 47 -11.82 -34.48 -15.57
N PRO A 48 -12.56 -33.52 -16.21
CA PRO A 48 -12.35 -32.88 -17.53
C PRO A 48 -12.22 -31.34 -17.49
N ALA A 49 -11.32 -30.70 -18.25
CA ALA A 49 -11.35 -30.49 -19.71
C ALA A 49 -12.66 -29.85 -20.18
N LEU A 50 -12.70 -28.51 -20.14
CA LEU A 50 -13.75 -27.69 -20.77
C LEU A 50 -13.17 -27.02 -22.02
N ASP A 51 -13.92 -27.19 -23.09
CA ASP A 51 -13.56 -26.99 -24.49
C ASP A 51 -13.10 -25.59 -24.87
N SER A 52 -12.10 -25.55 -25.75
CA SER A 52 -11.83 -24.43 -26.65
C SER A 52 -12.66 -24.57 -27.92
N PRO A 53 -13.32 -23.51 -28.44
CA PRO A 53 -13.76 -23.51 -29.82
C PRO A 53 -12.69 -22.92 -30.74
N ALA A 54 -12.61 -23.56 -31.90
CA ALA A 54 -11.58 -23.47 -32.91
C ALA A 54 -11.62 -22.20 -33.78
N LYS A 55 -10.44 -21.91 -34.34
CA LYS A 55 -10.23 -21.08 -35.54
C LYS A 55 -11.05 -21.60 -36.74
N ARG A 56 -11.82 -20.72 -37.37
CA ARG A 56 -12.30 -20.78 -38.77
C ARG A 56 -12.94 -19.41 -39.07
N LYS A 57 -12.75 -18.70 -40.19
CA LYS A 57 -12.21 -19.00 -41.52
C LYS A 57 -11.93 -17.65 -42.21
N LYS A 58 -10.90 -17.60 -43.05
CA LYS A 58 -10.69 -16.60 -44.10
C LYS A 58 -11.95 -16.44 -44.96
N SER A 59 -12.32 -15.19 -45.27
CA SER A 59 -13.02 -14.85 -46.51
C SER A 59 -12.35 -13.63 -47.13
N THR A 60 -11.63 -13.92 -48.22
CA THR A 60 -11.21 -13.03 -49.30
C THR A 60 -12.41 -12.41 -50.01
N ALA A 61 -12.34 -11.10 -50.29
CA ALA A 61 -12.95 -10.50 -51.47
C ALA A 61 -12.06 -9.34 -51.95
N SER A 62 -11.44 -9.52 -53.12
CA SER A 62 -10.99 -8.47 -54.05
C SER A 62 -12.18 -7.55 -54.41
N ALA A 63 -12.06 -6.33 -54.93
CA ALA A 63 -11.22 -5.90 -56.04
C ALA A 63 -11.33 -4.36 -56.24
N VAL A 64 -10.18 -3.75 -56.56
CA VAL A 64 -9.91 -2.81 -57.69
C VAL A 64 -10.58 -1.41 -57.74
N ALA A 65 -9.75 -0.36 -57.69
CA ALA A 65 -9.47 0.59 -58.81
C ALA A 65 -8.41 1.63 -58.34
N HIS A 66 -7.18 1.61 -58.86
CA HIS A 66 -6.68 2.36 -60.03
C HIS A 66 -6.66 3.88 -59.86
N LEU A 67 -5.47 4.47 -59.66
CA LEU A 67 -4.76 5.28 -60.68
C LEU A 67 -3.51 5.95 -60.10
N GLU A 68 -2.37 5.59 -60.68
CA GLU A 68 -1.13 6.37 -60.75
C GLU A 68 -1.31 7.49 -61.80
N PRO A 69 -0.48 8.56 -61.83
CA PRO A 69 0.81 8.43 -62.51
C PRO A 69 1.99 9.23 -61.92
N ALA A 70 3.18 8.75 -62.26
CA ALA A 70 4.50 9.30 -61.96
C ALA A 70 4.94 10.48 -62.85
N ALA A 71 5.90 11.26 -62.35
CA ALA A 71 7.03 11.92 -63.04
C ALA A 71 7.86 12.66 -61.95
N SER A 72 9.12 12.40 -61.63
CA SER A 72 10.39 12.31 -62.39
C SER A 72 11.33 13.48 -62.03
N ALA A 73 12.62 13.14 -61.93
CA ALA A 73 13.82 14.00 -61.79
C ALA A 73 14.11 14.59 -60.39
N SER A 74 15.35 14.87 -59.97
CA SER A 74 16.74 14.51 -60.33
C SER A 74 17.59 15.41 -59.42
N GLY A 75 18.70 14.94 -58.85
CA GLY A 75 19.71 15.84 -58.26
C GLY A 75 20.33 15.38 -56.94
N SER A 76 21.64 15.13 -57.01
CA SER A 76 22.50 14.59 -55.95
C SER A 76 23.10 15.72 -55.07
N PRO A 77 24.07 15.45 -54.17
CA PRO A 77 23.96 15.66 -52.74
C PRO A 77 24.66 16.95 -52.26
N VAL A 78 24.18 17.52 -51.15
CA VAL A 78 24.97 18.50 -50.40
C VAL A 78 25.00 18.08 -48.93
N ASP A 79 26.23 17.80 -48.49
CA ASP A 79 26.64 17.67 -47.10
C ASP A 79 26.05 18.79 -46.25
N VAL A 80 25.21 18.41 -45.31
CA VAL A 80 24.93 19.22 -44.13
C VAL A 80 25.24 18.33 -42.94
N HIS A 81 26.31 18.67 -42.23
CA HIS A 81 26.55 18.26 -40.86
C HIS A 81 25.32 18.64 -40.02
N ARG A 82 24.33 17.74 -40.01
CA ARG A 82 23.18 17.81 -39.14
C ARG A 82 23.64 17.22 -37.83
N THR A 83 24.10 18.09 -36.94
CA THR A 83 24.13 17.82 -35.51
C THR A 83 22.75 17.28 -35.15
N VAL A 84 22.68 15.98 -34.90
CA VAL A 84 21.48 15.32 -34.38
C VAL A 84 21.38 15.78 -32.93
N SER A 85 20.86 16.98 -32.74
CA SER A 85 20.20 17.35 -31.51
C SER A 85 19.01 16.41 -31.41
N ILE A 86 19.15 15.34 -30.62
CA ILE A 86 18.04 14.54 -30.13
C ILE A 86 17.04 15.55 -29.57
N PRO A 87 15.85 15.74 -30.16
CA PRO A 87 14.86 16.59 -29.54
C PRO A 87 14.48 15.89 -28.23
N HIS A 88 14.89 16.53 -27.15
CA HIS A 88 14.55 16.17 -25.80
C HIS A 88 13.01 16.08 -25.73
N ASN A 89 12.51 14.91 -25.38
CA ASN A 89 11.10 14.49 -25.41
C ASN A 89 10.25 15.20 -24.32
N GLN A 90 10.45 16.51 -24.11
CA GLN A 90 9.83 17.26 -23.02
C GLN A 90 8.35 17.63 -23.24
N ASP A 91 7.84 17.44 -24.46
CA ASP A 91 6.55 17.99 -24.88
C ASP A 91 5.47 16.97 -25.27
N GLN A 92 5.67 15.66 -25.14
CA GLN A 92 4.67 14.69 -25.60
C GLN A 92 3.33 14.76 -24.83
N LEU A 93 3.37 15.08 -23.53
CA LEU A 93 2.14 15.35 -22.74
C LEU A 93 1.43 16.67 -23.12
N GLN A 94 2.08 17.57 -23.86
CA GLN A 94 1.49 18.82 -24.40
C GLN A 94 1.18 18.75 -25.91
N ALA A 95 1.87 17.89 -26.67
CA ALA A 95 1.84 17.83 -28.12
C ALA A 95 0.53 17.24 -28.68
N HIS A 96 -0.19 16.44 -27.89
CA HIS A 96 -1.60 16.18 -28.14
C HIS A 96 -2.40 17.39 -27.68
N ALA A 97 -2.65 18.31 -28.61
CA ALA A 97 -3.50 19.49 -28.48
C ALA A 97 -4.55 19.36 -27.36
N ARG A 98 -4.27 19.94 -26.19
CA ARG A 98 -5.12 20.01 -24.96
C ARG A 98 -6.17 18.89 -24.90
N PRO A 99 -5.93 17.79 -24.17
CA PRO A 99 -6.88 16.68 -24.03
C PRO A 99 -8.30 17.22 -23.83
N LYS A 100 -9.15 17.07 -24.85
CA LYS A 100 -10.52 17.57 -24.81
C LYS A 100 -11.34 16.53 -24.04
N PRO A 101 -12.14 16.96 -23.05
CA PRO A 101 -13.08 16.07 -22.37
C PRO A 101 -13.90 15.26 -23.37
N GLY A 102 -14.15 13.99 -23.08
CA GLY A 102 -14.97 13.13 -23.91
C GLY A 102 -15.22 11.78 -23.26
N PHE A 103 -16.08 10.97 -23.90
CA PHE A 103 -16.40 9.65 -23.39
C PHE A 103 -15.23 8.68 -23.65
N PRO A 104 -14.71 7.96 -22.63
CA PRO A 104 -13.65 7.03 -22.87
C PRO A 104 -14.10 5.80 -23.68
N GLY A 105 -13.22 5.31 -24.53
CA GLY A 105 -13.43 4.14 -25.37
C GLY A 105 -13.34 2.82 -24.59
N SER A 106 -13.56 1.72 -25.31
CA SER A 106 -13.57 0.36 -24.76
C SER A 106 -12.25 -0.05 -24.11
N ASP A 107 -11.11 0.44 -24.61
CA ASP A 107 -9.79 0.13 -24.03
C ASP A 107 -9.61 0.75 -22.65
N VAL A 108 -10.08 1.98 -22.46
CA VAL A 108 -10.07 2.67 -21.16
C VAL A 108 -11.06 2.01 -20.21
N HIS A 109 -12.25 1.62 -20.70
CA HIS A 109 -13.21 0.87 -19.90
C HIS A 109 -12.63 -0.47 -19.42
N ALA A 110 -12.04 -1.26 -20.33
CA ALA A 110 -11.42 -2.54 -19.99
C ALA A 110 -10.23 -2.39 -19.04
N PHE A 111 -9.49 -1.27 -19.15
CA PHE A 111 -8.45 -0.92 -18.20
C PHE A 111 -9.02 -0.65 -16.80
N VAL A 112 -10.00 0.25 -16.69
CA VAL A 112 -10.62 0.65 -15.41
C VAL A 112 -11.34 -0.52 -14.73
N ALA A 113 -12.03 -1.36 -15.50
CA ALA A 113 -12.70 -2.56 -14.99
C ALA A 113 -11.71 -3.62 -14.47
N GLY A 114 -10.44 -3.59 -14.90
CA GLY A 114 -9.38 -4.45 -14.41
C GLY A 114 -8.66 -3.92 -13.17
N LEU A 115 -9.01 -2.72 -12.69
CA LEU A 115 -8.39 -2.11 -11.52
C LEU A 115 -9.04 -2.63 -10.22
N PRO A 116 -8.25 -2.79 -9.15
CA PRO A 116 -8.77 -3.02 -7.80
C PRO A 116 -9.85 -2.00 -7.41
N LEU A 117 -10.88 -2.48 -6.71
CA LEU A 117 -11.98 -1.64 -6.24
C LEU A 117 -11.52 -0.81 -5.04
N LEU A 118 -11.75 0.51 -5.11
CA LEU A 118 -11.40 1.44 -4.04
C LEU A 118 -12.56 1.77 -3.12
N SER A 119 -13.79 1.69 -3.63
CA SER A 119 -15.01 1.97 -2.86
C SER A 119 -16.05 0.88 -3.08
N PRO A 120 -16.69 0.36 -2.01
CA PRO A 120 -17.87 -0.50 -2.13
C PRO A 120 -19.03 0.17 -2.86
N GLU A 121 -19.12 1.50 -2.77
CA GLU A 121 -20.17 2.31 -3.40
C GLU A 121 -19.97 2.47 -4.92
N ASP A 122 -18.75 2.20 -5.42
CA ASP A 122 -18.42 2.23 -6.85
C ASP A 122 -17.81 0.89 -7.30
N PRO A 123 -18.61 -0.20 -7.37
CA PRO A 123 -18.12 -1.55 -7.63
C PRO A 123 -17.58 -1.75 -9.06
N TYR A 124 -17.64 -0.74 -9.91
CA TYR A 124 -17.15 -0.78 -11.29
C TYR A 124 -16.16 0.35 -11.60
N ASN A 125 -15.74 1.12 -10.59
CA ASN A 125 -14.87 2.29 -10.77
C ASN A 125 -15.44 3.30 -11.81
N PHE A 126 -16.76 3.46 -11.89
CA PHE A 126 -17.43 4.35 -12.85
C PHE A 126 -17.05 5.82 -12.63
N ASP A 127 -16.85 6.24 -11.39
CA ASP A 127 -16.40 7.60 -11.09
C ASP A 127 -15.01 7.85 -11.68
N LEU A 128 -14.10 6.89 -11.52
CA LEU A 128 -12.77 6.95 -12.11
C LEU A 128 -12.84 6.95 -13.64
N PHE A 129 -13.68 6.10 -14.23
CA PHE A 129 -13.90 6.06 -15.67
C PHE A 129 -14.36 7.42 -16.20
N ALA A 130 -15.35 8.05 -15.56
CA ALA A 130 -15.83 9.37 -15.93
C ALA A 130 -14.75 10.45 -15.80
N LYS A 131 -13.98 10.44 -14.71
CA LYS A 131 -12.88 11.39 -14.46
C LYS A 131 -11.77 11.29 -15.51
N LEU A 132 -11.42 10.07 -15.94
CA LEU A 132 -10.46 9.87 -17.03
C LEU A 132 -10.98 10.47 -18.35
N GLY A 133 -12.26 10.31 -18.66
CA GLY A 133 -12.90 10.94 -19.82
C GLY A 133 -12.90 12.47 -19.75
N MET A 134 -13.19 13.02 -18.57
CA MET A 134 -13.10 14.46 -18.32
C MET A 134 -11.67 15.01 -18.41
N ALA A 135 -10.67 14.18 -18.08
CA ALA A 135 -9.27 14.46 -18.31
C ALA A 135 -8.84 14.29 -19.78
N GLY A 136 -9.73 13.81 -20.66
CA GLY A 136 -9.46 13.59 -22.08
C GLY A 136 -8.73 12.30 -22.39
N ILE A 137 -8.64 11.36 -21.45
CA ILE A 137 -8.09 10.02 -21.64
C ILE A 137 -9.19 9.13 -22.22
N LYS A 138 -9.15 8.92 -23.54
CA LYS A 138 -10.23 8.25 -24.28
C LYS A 138 -9.79 6.96 -24.95
N GLU A 139 -8.54 6.91 -25.38
CA GLU A 139 -8.01 5.80 -26.15
C GLU A 139 -6.87 5.10 -25.41
N LYS A 140 -6.48 3.95 -25.94
CA LYS A 140 -5.34 3.19 -25.41
C LYS A 140 -4.05 4.01 -25.41
N ASP A 141 -3.82 4.80 -26.46
CA ASP A 141 -2.61 5.61 -26.59
C ASP A 141 -2.56 6.72 -25.52
N ASP A 142 -3.72 7.27 -25.13
CA ASP A 142 -3.82 8.24 -24.03
C ASP A 142 -3.39 7.62 -22.68
N LEU A 143 -3.75 6.35 -22.44
CA LEU A 143 -3.28 5.62 -21.25
C LEU A 143 -1.77 5.36 -21.31
N GLU A 144 -1.24 5.07 -22.49
CA GLU A 144 0.19 4.83 -22.67
C GLU A 144 1.00 6.11 -22.45
N MET A 145 0.45 7.29 -22.79
CA MET A 145 1.08 8.57 -22.49
C MET A 145 1.28 8.81 -20.98
N LEU A 146 0.39 8.29 -20.13
CA LEU A 146 0.54 8.41 -18.67
C LEU A 146 1.76 7.68 -18.12
N THR A 147 2.33 6.74 -18.89
CA THR A 147 3.51 5.97 -18.49
C THR A 147 4.83 6.67 -18.82
N VAL A 148 4.81 7.76 -19.59
CA VAL A 148 6.01 8.51 -19.98
C VAL A 148 6.61 9.25 -18.79
N ASP A 149 5.76 9.84 -17.95
CA ASP A 149 6.15 10.58 -16.76
C ASP A 149 5.04 10.45 -15.70
N PHE A 150 5.29 9.58 -14.72
CA PHE A 150 4.31 9.29 -13.66
C PHE A 150 4.04 10.50 -12.76
N ASP A 151 5.03 11.35 -12.47
CA ASP A 151 4.83 12.51 -11.61
C ASP A 151 3.96 13.56 -12.31
N ARG A 152 4.24 13.84 -13.58
CA ARG A 152 3.43 14.76 -14.37
C ARG A 152 2.02 14.22 -14.63
N ALA A 153 1.89 12.92 -14.87
CA ALA A 153 0.60 12.25 -15.02
C ALA A 153 -0.22 12.32 -13.73
N ARG A 154 0.40 12.11 -12.56
CA ARG A 154 -0.23 12.33 -11.26
C ARG A 154 -0.81 13.73 -11.17
N ASP A 155 0.03 14.75 -11.33
CA ASP A 155 -0.36 16.14 -11.12
C ASP A 155 -1.45 16.58 -12.11
N PHE A 156 -1.38 16.07 -13.34
CA PHE A 156 -2.41 16.27 -14.34
C PHE A 156 -3.75 15.67 -13.92
N LEU A 157 -3.78 14.38 -13.54
CA LEU A 157 -5.02 13.68 -13.20
C LEU A 157 -5.62 14.17 -11.88
N THR A 158 -4.79 14.48 -10.88
CA THR A 158 -5.26 15.07 -9.62
C THR A 158 -5.84 16.47 -9.84
N GLY A 159 -5.24 17.27 -10.72
CA GLY A 159 -5.81 18.53 -11.19
C GLY A 159 -7.14 18.38 -11.94
N LYS A 160 -7.52 17.17 -12.36
CA LYS A 160 -8.81 16.82 -12.99
C LYS A 160 -9.79 16.11 -12.05
N GLY A 161 -9.47 16.04 -10.75
CA GLY A 161 -10.35 15.47 -9.74
C GLY A 161 -10.21 13.96 -9.52
N VAL A 162 -9.21 13.32 -10.15
CA VAL A 162 -8.80 11.95 -9.77
C VAL A 162 -8.13 12.04 -8.39
N SER A 163 -8.64 11.31 -7.41
CA SER A 163 -8.02 11.29 -6.08
C SER A 163 -6.61 10.68 -6.15
N PHE A 164 -5.75 11.05 -5.22
CA PHE A 164 -4.39 10.49 -5.16
C PHE A 164 -4.40 8.95 -5.01
N LEU A 165 -5.38 8.40 -4.28
CA LEU A 165 -5.54 6.95 -4.17
C LEU A 165 -5.97 6.30 -5.50
N GLN A 166 -6.91 6.92 -6.23
CA GLN A 166 -7.27 6.49 -7.58
C GLN A 166 -6.05 6.52 -8.51
N TRP A 167 -5.20 7.54 -8.39
CA TRP A 167 -3.95 7.61 -9.14
C TRP A 167 -3.01 6.42 -8.82
N ILE A 168 -2.79 6.08 -7.55
CA ILE A 168 -1.96 4.92 -7.17
C ILE A 168 -2.47 3.65 -7.86
N VAL A 169 -3.78 3.44 -7.87
CA VAL A 169 -4.39 2.26 -8.51
C VAL A 169 -4.24 2.29 -10.03
N VAL A 170 -4.45 3.44 -10.67
CA VAL A 170 -4.20 3.62 -12.11
C VAL A 170 -2.74 3.30 -12.44
N ARG A 171 -1.79 3.84 -11.67
CA ARG A 171 -0.36 3.59 -11.85
C ARG A 171 -0.03 2.10 -11.72
N HIS A 172 -0.55 1.41 -10.70
CA HIS A 172 -0.40 -0.03 -10.54
C HIS A 172 -0.90 -0.78 -11.80
N GLY A 173 -2.10 -0.45 -12.29
CA GLY A 173 -2.66 -1.07 -13.49
C GLY A 173 -1.81 -0.82 -14.74
N LEU A 174 -1.26 0.38 -14.91
CA LEU A 174 -0.38 0.72 -16.02
C LEU A 174 0.93 -0.08 -15.95
N LEU A 175 1.56 -0.17 -14.79
CA LEU A 175 2.78 -0.95 -14.56
C LEU A 175 2.56 -2.45 -14.77
N ALA A 176 1.42 -2.99 -14.32
CA ALA A 176 1.07 -4.39 -14.56
C ALA A 176 0.95 -4.69 -16.06
N ARG A 177 0.48 -3.73 -16.88
CA ARG A 177 0.39 -3.86 -18.35
C ARG A 177 1.75 -3.75 -19.03
N THR A 178 2.61 -2.82 -18.62
CA THR A 178 3.96 -2.67 -19.22
C THR A 178 4.84 -3.89 -18.94
N ARG A 179 4.76 -4.46 -17.73
CA ARG A 179 5.47 -5.71 -17.38
C ARG A 179 5.04 -6.89 -18.25
N ARG A 180 3.74 -7.05 -18.50
CA ARG A 180 3.22 -8.10 -19.41
C ARG A 180 3.71 -7.95 -20.85
N ARG A 181 4.10 -6.73 -21.26
CA ARG A 181 4.68 -6.46 -22.60
C ARG A 181 6.20 -6.61 -22.65
N GLY A 182 6.86 -6.93 -21.53
CA GLY A 182 8.31 -7.15 -21.50
C GLY A 182 9.16 -5.88 -21.56
N SER A 183 8.62 -4.71 -21.18
CA SER A 183 9.43 -3.49 -21.03
C SER A 183 10.43 -3.61 -19.88
N ASP A 184 11.62 -3.04 -20.10
CA ASP A 184 12.83 -3.17 -19.27
C ASP A 184 12.59 -2.76 -17.79
N PRO A 185 12.83 -3.66 -16.82
CA PRO A 185 12.60 -3.40 -15.39
C PRO A 185 13.56 -2.37 -14.78
N ASN A 186 14.61 -1.95 -15.50
CA ASN A 186 15.70 -1.14 -14.95
C ASN A 186 15.41 0.36 -14.74
N GLN A 187 14.27 0.90 -15.20
CA GLN A 187 13.94 2.32 -14.98
C GLN A 187 13.54 2.66 -13.52
N ASN A 188 13.36 1.68 -12.64
CA ASN A 188 12.85 1.89 -11.27
C ASN A 188 13.90 1.68 -10.15
N VAL A 189 15.17 1.42 -10.46
CA VAL A 189 16.16 0.96 -9.46
C VAL A 189 16.58 2.06 -8.49
N GLU A 190 16.73 3.32 -8.94
CA GLU A 190 17.13 4.43 -8.04
C GLU A 190 16.00 4.86 -7.10
N ILE A 191 14.75 4.84 -7.57
CA ILE A 191 13.55 5.17 -6.78
C ILE A 191 13.33 4.15 -5.64
N GLU A 192 13.89 2.95 -5.78
CA GLU A 192 13.78 1.87 -4.80
C GLU A 192 14.65 2.08 -3.55
N ALA A 193 15.81 2.73 -3.68
CA ALA A 193 16.78 2.82 -2.59
C ALA A 193 16.24 3.63 -1.40
N GLU A 194 15.64 4.79 -1.64
CA GLU A 194 15.06 5.63 -0.57
C GLU A 194 13.89 4.93 0.12
N MET A 195 13.02 4.26 -0.65
CA MET A 195 11.92 3.48 -0.08
C MET A 195 12.45 2.33 0.78
N LEU A 196 13.46 1.60 0.29
CA LEU A 196 14.05 0.49 1.01
C LEU A 196 14.70 0.96 2.33
N ASP A 197 15.43 2.08 2.30
CA ASP A 197 16.02 2.67 3.50
C ASP A 197 14.96 3.15 4.49
N PHE A 198 13.86 3.72 4.01
CA PHE A 198 12.71 4.03 4.85
C PHE A 198 12.15 2.78 5.55
N LEU A 199 11.95 1.68 4.81
CA LEU A 199 11.42 0.42 5.35
C LEU A 199 12.37 -0.26 6.34
N LYS A 200 13.68 -0.19 6.10
CA LYS A 200 14.75 -0.69 6.99
C LYS A 200 14.72 -0.04 8.36
N GLN A 201 14.46 1.26 8.39
CA GLN A 201 14.45 2.06 9.62
C GLN A 201 13.20 1.85 10.49
N ARG A 202 12.24 1.03 10.04
CA ARG A 202 11.03 0.74 10.81
C ARG A 202 11.29 -0.32 11.87
N SER A 203 10.50 -0.29 12.94
CA SER A 203 10.53 -1.29 14.01
C SER A 203 9.14 -1.93 14.16
N PRO A 204 8.97 -3.22 13.82
CA PRO A 204 9.94 -4.10 13.16
C PRO A 204 10.28 -3.64 11.72
N SER A 205 11.41 -4.10 11.17
CA SER A 205 11.80 -3.79 9.78
C SER A 205 10.73 -4.30 8.81
N LEU A 206 10.44 -3.49 7.79
CA LEU A 206 9.42 -3.75 6.77
C LEU A 206 10.04 -3.99 5.38
N GLU A 207 11.33 -4.33 5.33
CA GLU A 207 12.07 -4.54 4.08
C GLU A 207 11.41 -5.53 3.11
N HIS A 208 10.78 -6.57 3.65
CA HIS A 208 10.10 -7.60 2.85
C HIS A 208 8.89 -7.05 2.06
N LEU A 209 8.43 -5.85 2.38
CA LEU A 209 7.35 -5.17 1.66
C LEU A 209 7.84 -4.35 0.46
N SER A 210 9.15 -4.14 0.30
CA SER A 210 9.72 -3.40 -0.84
C SER A 210 9.26 -3.96 -2.20
N PRO A 211 9.29 -5.29 -2.45
CA PRO A 211 8.76 -5.85 -3.69
C PRO A 211 7.28 -5.53 -3.91
N ILE A 212 6.45 -5.61 -2.86
CA ILE A 212 5.01 -5.35 -2.95
C ILE A 212 4.76 -3.87 -3.28
N LEU A 213 5.43 -2.94 -2.61
CA LEU A 213 5.29 -1.51 -2.88
C LEU A 213 5.76 -1.13 -4.29
N ARG A 214 6.83 -1.75 -4.77
CA ARG A 214 7.32 -1.61 -6.15
C ARG A 214 6.32 -2.15 -7.17
N ASP A 215 5.66 -3.25 -6.85
CA ASP A 215 4.61 -3.85 -7.69
C ASP A 215 3.40 -2.95 -7.83
N ILE A 216 3.00 -2.34 -6.72
CA ILE A 216 1.96 -1.30 -6.70
C ILE A 216 2.43 -0.02 -7.42
N GLY A 217 3.75 0.21 -7.51
CA GLY A 217 4.32 1.44 -8.06
C GLY A 217 4.31 2.61 -7.09
N LEU A 218 4.26 2.33 -5.78
CA LEU A 218 4.33 3.35 -4.75
C LEU A 218 5.78 3.80 -4.55
N THR A 219 6.04 5.09 -4.75
CA THR A 219 7.38 5.69 -4.60
C THR A 219 7.55 6.37 -3.25
N TYR A 220 8.79 6.66 -2.86
CA TYR A 220 9.04 7.40 -1.62
C TYR A 220 8.42 8.82 -1.64
N SER A 221 8.36 9.46 -2.82
CA SER A 221 7.64 10.71 -3.03
C SER A 221 6.13 10.56 -2.77
N ASP A 222 5.53 9.48 -3.29
CA ASP A 222 4.11 9.20 -3.04
C ASP A 222 3.83 9.00 -1.56
N VAL A 223 4.73 8.31 -0.86
CA VAL A 223 4.66 8.05 0.57
C VAL A 223 4.74 9.34 1.41
N LYS A 224 5.61 10.28 1.04
CA LYS A 224 5.63 11.63 1.61
C LYS A 224 4.31 12.37 1.36
N HIS A 225 3.74 12.23 0.17
CA HIS A 225 2.46 12.87 -0.14
C HIS A 225 1.30 12.26 0.65
N LEU A 226 1.25 10.94 0.81
CA LEU A 226 0.23 10.23 1.59
C LEU A 226 0.14 10.70 3.05
N TYR A 227 1.28 11.08 3.64
CA TYR A 227 1.29 11.65 4.97
C TYR A 227 0.39 12.89 5.08
N SER A 228 0.38 13.76 4.06
CA SER A 228 -0.46 14.96 4.04
C SER A 228 -1.97 14.66 3.86
N LEU A 229 -2.34 13.43 3.49
CA LEU A 229 -3.69 13.03 3.13
C LEU A 229 -4.33 12.13 4.21
N ARG A 230 -4.53 12.67 5.41
CA ARG A 230 -4.98 11.90 6.59
C ARG A 230 -6.26 11.06 6.38
N GLY A 231 -7.24 11.59 5.63
CA GLY A 231 -8.49 10.87 5.33
C GLY A 231 -8.35 9.68 4.37
N THR A 232 -7.20 9.49 3.73
CA THR A 232 -6.99 8.42 2.74
C THR A 232 -6.45 7.13 3.33
N TRP A 233 -5.96 7.17 4.59
CA TRP A 233 -5.35 6.01 5.25
C TRP A 233 -6.23 4.77 5.33
N PRO A 234 -7.55 4.85 5.64
CA PRO A 234 -8.38 3.66 5.72
C PRO A 234 -8.53 2.95 4.36
N ALA A 235 -8.77 3.72 3.30
CA ALA A 235 -8.92 3.19 1.96
C ALA A 235 -7.58 2.66 1.41
N LEU A 236 -6.48 3.37 1.66
CA LEU A 236 -5.13 2.89 1.35
C LEU A 236 -4.79 1.61 2.14
N GLY A 237 -5.14 1.54 3.42
CA GLY A 237 -4.90 0.37 4.26
C GLY A 237 -5.61 -0.87 3.74
N LYS A 238 -6.92 -0.75 3.42
CA LYS A 238 -7.68 -1.82 2.75
C LYS A 238 -7.01 -2.25 1.44
N TYR A 239 -6.57 -1.28 0.64
CA TYR A 239 -5.88 -1.56 -0.61
C TYR A 239 -4.55 -2.31 -0.39
N LEU A 240 -3.65 -1.81 0.46
CA LEU A 240 -2.37 -2.45 0.76
C LEU A 240 -2.56 -3.86 1.32
N ILE A 241 -3.54 -4.06 2.21
CA ILE A 241 -3.86 -5.38 2.77
C ILE A 241 -4.32 -6.34 1.66
N SER A 242 -5.14 -5.87 0.70
CA SER A 242 -5.53 -6.68 -0.47
C SER A 242 -4.34 -7.10 -1.36
N GLN A 243 -3.23 -6.35 -1.30
CA GLN A 243 -1.99 -6.64 -2.04
C GLN A 243 -1.00 -7.50 -1.24
N GLY A 244 -1.38 -7.97 -0.04
CA GLY A 244 -0.57 -8.88 0.76
C GLY A 244 0.06 -8.27 2.01
N PHE A 245 -0.21 -7.00 2.34
CA PHE A 245 0.17 -6.46 3.64
C PHE A 245 -0.61 -7.16 4.75
N LYS A 246 0.09 -7.50 5.84
CA LYS A 246 -0.59 -7.78 7.11
C LYS A 246 -1.06 -6.48 7.74
N PHE A 247 -2.07 -6.58 8.58
CA PHE A 247 -2.59 -5.42 9.30
C PHE A 247 -1.51 -4.74 10.17
N ALA A 248 -0.74 -5.52 10.94
CA ALA A 248 0.35 -5.01 11.77
C ALA A 248 1.44 -4.30 10.94
N GLU A 249 1.71 -4.78 9.72
CA GLU A 249 2.65 -4.17 8.78
C GLU A 249 2.14 -2.83 8.25
N PHE A 250 0.85 -2.75 7.90
CA PHE A 250 0.20 -1.49 7.52
C PHE A 250 0.29 -0.45 8.63
N VAL A 251 -0.01 -0.85 9.87
CA VAL A 251 0.06 0.04 11.04
C VAL A 251 1.50 0.51 11.29
N ALA A 252 2.47 -0.40 11.24
CA ALA A 252 3.89 -0.06 11.37
C ALA A 252 4.37 0.87 10.24
N PHE A 253 3.90 0.65 9.01
CA PHE A 253 4.18 1.49 7.84
C PHE A 253 3.62 2.90 8.04
N LYS A 254 2.33 3.03 8.38
CA LYS A 254 1.65 4.31 8.68
C LYS A 254 2.37 5.05 9.80
N ARG A 255 2.69 4.37 10.91
CA ARG A 255 3.45 4.94 12.03
C ARG A 255 4.82 5.42 11.60
N GLY A 256 5.48 4.68 10.73
CA GLY A 256 6.78 5.05 10.19
C GLY A 256 6.79 6.42 9.51
N LEU A 257 5.67 6.78 8.88
CA LEU A 257 5.49 8.06 8.20
C LEU A 257 5.25 9.22 9.15
N LEU A 258 4.58 8.97 10.27
CA LEU A 258 4.49 9.94 11.35
C LEU A 258 5.88 10.31 11.90
N GLY A 259 6.85 9.39 11.82
CA GLY A 259 8.23 9.67 12.22
C GLY A 259 9.07 10.43 11.18
N LEU A 260 8.57 10.64 9.95
CA LEU A 260 9.30 11.38 8.91
C LEU A 260 9.09 12.89 8.99
N TYR A 261 7.98 13.34 9.58
CA TYR A 261 7.66 14.74 9.78
C TYR A 261 7.92 15.09 11.26
N SER A 262 8.45 16.29 11.49
CA SER A 262 9.19 16.65 12.69
C SER A 262 8.46 16.33 14.00
N PRO A 263 9.14 15.72 15.01
CA PRO A 263 8.52 15.35 16.29
C PRO A 263 7.92 16.55 17.06
N ALA A 264 8.34 17.78 16.76
CA ALA A 264 7.90 18.97 17.47
C ALA A 264 6.55 19.54 16.99
N GLN A 265 6.16 19.31 15.73
CA GLN A 265 4.95 19.88 15.14
C GLN A 265 3.84 18.82 15.06
N ASP A 266 4.23 17.57 14.88
CA ASP A 266 3.33 16.42 14.81
C ASP A 266 2.74 16.06 16.17
N LEU A 267 3.48 16.24 17.27
CA LEU A 267 2.91 16.16 18.61
C LEU A 267 1.82 17.21 18.84
N VAL A 268 1.92 18.40 18.25
CA VAL A 268 0.90 19.45 18.45
C VAL A 268 -0.38 19.13 17.66
N ASP A 269 -0.24 18.63 16.43
CA ASP A 269 -1.36 18.30 15.55
C ASP A 269 -2.01 16.94 15.89
N LEU A 270 -1.22 16.01 16.45
CA LEU A 270 -1.70 14.81 17.15
C LEU A 270 -2.13 15.10 18.59
N MET A 271 -2.00 16.32 19.11
CA MET A 271 -2.56 16.67 20.42
C MET A 271 -3.76 17.60 20.30
N ASP A 272 -4.24 17.87 19.08
CA ASP A 272 -5.53 18.50 18.90
C ASP A 272 -6.62 17.62 19.57
N PRO A 273 -7.27 18.12 20.63
CA PRO A 273 -8.22 17.34 21.41
C PRO A 273 -9.36 16.79 20.55
N SER A 274 -9.72 17.48 19.47
CA SER A 274 -10.82 17.14 18.57
C SER A 274 -10.58 15.83 17.80
N HIS A 275 -9.33 15.49 17.50
CA HIS A 275 -8.98 14.31 16.71
C HIS A 275 -9.08 13.01 17.53
N HIS A 276 -8.90 13.11 18.85
CA HIS A 276 -9.00 11.97 19.76
C HIS A 276 -10.36 11.79 20.39
N GLU A 277 -11.36 12.61 20.06
CA GLU A 277 -12.69 12.49 20.65
C GLU A 277 -13.31 11.12 20.41
N ALA A 278 -13.10 10.55 19.22
CA ALA A 278 -13.54 9.19 18.92
C ALA A 278 -12.85 8.15 19.82
N LEU A 279 -11.55 8.31 20.05
CA LEU A 279 -10.75 7.42 20.88
C LEU A 279 -11.08 7.58 22.38
N LYS A 280 -11.27 8.82 22.85
CA LYS A 280 -11.75 9.13 24.20
C LYS A 280 -13.11 8.49 24.46
N THR A 281 -14.04 8.65 23.52
CA THR A 281 -15.39 8.07 23.61
C THR A 281 -15.30 6.54 23.63
N PHE A 282 -14.48 5.96 22.75
CA PHE A 282 -14.28 4.52 22.68
C PHE A 282 -13.66 3.93 23.96
N LEU A 283 -12.72 4.65 24.57
CA LEU A 283 -12.00 4.21 25.77
C LEU A 283 -12.66 4.64 27.09
N ALA A 284 -13.80 5.34 27.05
CA ALA A 284 -14.45 5.90 28.23
C ALA A 284 -14.80 4.83 29.28
N ASP A 285 -15.20 3.64 28.83
CA ASP A 285 -15.61 2.53 29.68
C ASP A 285 -14.43 1.64 30.12
N VAL A 286 -13.25 1.83 29.54
CA VAL A 286 -12.05 1.08 29.92
C VAL A 286 -11.53 1.68 31.23
N LYS A 287 -11.36 0.88 32.28
CA LYS A 287 -10.80 1.35 33.57
C LYS A 287 -9.34 1.79 33.42
N GLY A 288 -8.90 2.79 34.19
CA GLY A 288 -7.51 3.29 34.19
C GLY A 288 -7.40 4.75 33.73
N ASP A 289 -6.18 5.28 33.69
CA ASP A 289 -5.93 6.65 33.22
C ASP A 289 -6.25 6.80 31.72
N ALA A 290 -7.18 7.72 31.40
CA ALA A 290 -7.61 7.93 30.02
C ALA A 290 -6.47 8.45 29.13
N LYS A 291 -5.62 9.32 29.68
CA LYS A 291 -4.49 9.90 28.93
C LYS A 291 -3.49 8.84 28.54
N SER A 292 -3.05 8.01 29.49
CA SER A 292 -2.12 6.90 29.21
C SER A 292 -2.63 5.94 28.14
N LYS A 293 -3.93 5.62 28.13
CA LYS A 293 -4.48 4.70 27.10
C LYS A 293 -4.51 5.33 25.73
N ILE A 294 -4.93 6.59 25.64
CA ILE A 294 -4.92 7.35 24.39
C ILE A 294 -3.48 7.41 23.86
N ASP A 295 -2.51 7.73 24.72
CA ASP A 295 -1.10 7.77 24.38
C ASP A 295 -0.61 6.40 23.84
N SER A 296 -1.02 5.28 24.45
CA SER A 296 -0.65 3.94 23.95
C SER A 296 -1.25 3.64 22.58
N PHE A 297 -2.52 3.96 22.33
CA PHE A 297 -3.14 3.79 21.00
C PHE A 297 -2.44 4.63 19.93
N MET A 298 -2.12 5.88 20.27
CA MET A 298 -1.38 6.78 19.37
C MET A 298 0.02 6.24 19.05
N ARG A 299 0.73 5.67 20.04
CA ARG A 299 2.05 5.05 19.83
C ARG A 299 2.00 3.81 18.95
N VAL A 300 0.90 3.07 18.99
CA VAL A 300 0.66 1.97 18.03
C VAL A 300 0.28 2.52 16.65
N GLY A 301 -0.31 3.72 16.55
CA GLY A 301 -0.66 4.38 15.29
C GLY A 301 -2.16 4.46 15.01
N PHE A 302 -2.98 4.23 16.03
CA PHE A 302 -4.43 4.37 15.99
C PHE A 302 -4.80 5.74 16.56
N CYS A 303 -5.17 6.65 15.67
CA CYS A 303 -5.43 8.05 16.03
C CYS A 303 -6.84 8.48 15.69
N TYR A 304 -7.53 7.76 14.78
CA TYR A 304 -8.79 8.21 14.21
C TYR A 304 -9.93 7.22 14.41
N ARG A 305 -11.16 7.70 14.23
CA ARG A 305 -12.37 6.87 14.28
C ARG A 305 -12.29 5.72 13.27
N GLU A 306 -11.79 6.01 12.08
CA GLU A 306 -11.70 5.07 10.98
C GLU A 306 -10.67 3.96 11.27
N ASP A 307 -9.65 4.25 12.08
CA ASP A 307 -8.71 3.23 12.57
C ASP A 307 -9.45 2.23 13.47
N LEU A 308 -10.34 2.72 14.35
CA LEU A 308 -11.18 1.88 15.21
C LEU A 308 -12.20 1.07 14.41
N ASP A 309 -12.81 1.68 13.39
CA ASP A 309 -13.74 0.98 12.48
C ASP A 309 -13.00 -0.17 11.77
N MET A 310 -11.82 0.12 11.22
CA MET A 310 -10.99 -0.89 10.58
C MET A 310 -10.59 -2.01 11.55
N LEU A 311 -10.14 -1.67 12.77
CA LEU A 311 -9.81 -2.63 13.82
C LEU A 311 -11.01 -3.54 14.18
N SER A 312 -12.20 -2.97 14.28
CA SER A 312 -13.41 -3.72 14.65
C SER A 312 -13.85 -4.73 13.58
N THR A 313 -13.42 -4.54 12.33
CA THR A 313 -13.72 -5.46 11.22
C THR A 313 -12.69 -6.58 11.03
N LEU A 314 -11.60 -6.58 11.82
CA LEU A 314 -10.55 -7.58 11.70
C LEU A 314 -10.99 -8.95 12.24
N PRO A 315 -10.47 -10.06 11.67
CA PRO A 315 -10.57 -11.37 12.28
C PRO A 315 -9.95 -11.39 13.69
N ALA A 316 -10.46 -12.26 14.57
CA ALA A 316 -10.02 -12.32 15.96
C ALA A 316 -8.50 -12.53 16.10
N GLU A 317 -7.91 -13.35 15.23
CA GLU A 317 -6.48 -13.64 15.23
C GLU A 317 -5.63 -12.39 14.95
N ARG A 318 -6.17 -11.44 14.16
CA ARG A 318 -5.52 -10.17 13.86
C ARG A 318 -5.72 -9.14 14.95
N ILE A 319 -6.84 -9.21 15.67
CA ILE A 319 -7.09 -8.37 16.84
C ILE A 319 -6.06 -8.71 17.93
N ASP A 320 -5.78 -10.00 18.16
CA ASP A 320 -4.78 -10.42 19.15
C ASP A 320 -3.38 -9.84 18.86
N GLU A 321 -2.94 -9.83 17.59
CA GLU A 321 -1.68 -9.19 17.16
C GLU A 321 -1.64 -7.68 17.53
N VAL A 322 -2.78 -6.99 17.45
CA VAL A 322 -2.90 -5.58 17.79
C VAL A 322 -2.87 -5.37 19.30
N LEU A 323 -3.59 -6.21 20.05
CA LEU A 323 -3.62 -6.16 21.51
C LEU A 323 -2.23 -6.40 22.10
N ASP A 324 -1.46 -7.34 21.53
CA ASP A 324 -0.05 -7.56 21.90
C ASP A 324 0.81 -6.31 21.68
N GLY A 325 0.53 -5.54 20.62
CA GLY A 325 1.15 -4.24 20.37
C GLY A 325 0.80 -3.22 21.46
N LEU A 326 -0.47 -3.13 21.83
CA LEU A 326 -0.94 -2.22 22.89
C LEU A 326 -0.37 -2.58 24.26
N VAL A 327 -0.22 -3.87 24.58
CA VAL A 327 0.43 -4.33 25.81
C VAL A 327 1.88 -3.85 25.88
N LYS A 328 2.62 -3.94 24.77
CA LYS A 328 4.01 -3.43 24.70
C LYS A 328 4.10 -1.92 24.88
N GLU A 329 3.05 -1.18 24.49
CA GLU A 329 2.95 0.26 24.66
C GLU A 329 2.31 0.68 26.01
N GLY A 330 2.07 -0.27 26.93
CA GLY A 330 1.73 0.00 28.32
C GLY A 330 0.30 -0.30 28.74
N LEU A 331 -0.56 -0.86 27.88
CA LEU A 331 -1.86 -1.35 28.32
C LEU A 331 -1.71 -2.63 29.15
N SER A 332 -2.42 -2.70 30.26
CA SER A 332 -2.55 -3.94 31.02
C SER A 332 -3.39 -4.96 30.25
N TRP A 333 -3.22 -6.24 30.60
CA TRP A 333 -4.01 -7.32 30.03
C TRP A 333 -5.52 -7.13 30.26
N SER A 334 -5.92 -6.63 31.44
CA SER A 334 -7.32 -6.32 31.73
C SER A 334 -7.88 -5.19 30.88
N GLU A 335 -7.07 -4.18 30.56
CA GLU A 335 -7.47 -3.10 29.65
C GLU A 335 -7.59 -3.61 28.21
N CYS A 336 -6.67 -4.48 27.77
CA CYS A 336 -6.74 -5.09 26.45
C CYS A 336 -8.00 -5.94 26.27
N LYS A 337 -8.41 -6.70 27.30
CA LYS A 337 -9.67 -7.44 27.29
C LYS A 337 -10.88 -6.49 27.14
N ALA A 338 -10.89 -5.38 27.87
CA ALA A 338 -11.95 -4.38 27.76
C ALA A 338 -11.98 -3.70 26.38
N VAL A 339 -10.80 -3.46 25.77
CA VAL A 339 -10.67 -2.97 24.40
C VAL A 339 -11.24 -3.99 23.41
N GLN A 340 -10.94 -5.27 23.57
CA GLN A 340 -11.48 -6.33 22.72
C GLN A 340 -13.01 -6.37 22.78
N ASP A 341 -13.59 -6.33 23.98
CA ASP A 341 -15.04 -6.28 24.16
C ASP A 341 -15.65 -5.02 23.51
N ALA A 342 -14.97 -3.87 23.60
CA ALA A 342 -15.40 -2.63 22.98
C ALA A 342 -15.32 -2.69 21.43
N LEU A 343 -14.29 -3.31 20.87
CA LEU A 343 -14.17 -3.56 19.43
C LEU A 343 -15.30 -4.47 18.93
N HIS A 344 -15.65 -5.52 19.67
CA HIS A 344 -16.78 -6.39 19.33
C HIS A 344 -18.11 -5.65 19.31
N ARG A 345 -18.40 -4.84 20.36
CA ARG A 345 -19.62 -4.01 20.39
C ARG A 345 -19.68 -3.04 19.21
N ARG A 346 -18.55 -2.45 18.84
CA ARG A 346 -18.45 -1.55 17.68
C ARG A 346 -18.67 -2.30 16.36
N ALA A 347 -18.14 -3.51 16.22
CA ALA A 347 -18.34 -4.34 15.04
C ALA A 347 -19.82 -4.73 14.86
N GLU A 348 -20.55 -4.93 15.96
CA GLU A 348 -21.99 -5.17 15.94
C GLU A 348 -22.77 -3.92 15.50
N SER A 349 -22.40 -2.73 16.00
CA SER A 349 -23.07 -1.49 15.58
C SER A 349 -22.87 -1.18 14.10
N LEU A 350 -21.69 -1.47 13.55
CA LEU A 350 -21.38 -1.24 12.12
C LEU A 350 -22.14 -2.17 11.15
N LYS A 351 -22.81 -3.21 11.64
CA LYS A 351 -23.66 -4.10 10.81
C LYS A 351 -25.12 -3.64 10.73
N VAL A 352 -25.51 -2.74 11.62
CA VAL A 352 -26.90 -2.25 11.75
C VAL A 352 -27.11 -0.97 10.91
N ASP A 353 -26.02 -0.26 10.62
CA ASP A 353 -25.95 0.84 9.65
C ASP A 353 -25.63 0.32 8.25
#